data_AF-A0A1P8WSR2-F1
#
_entry.id   AF-A0A1P8WSR2-F1
#
_cell.length_a   1.000
_cell.length_b   1.000
_cell.length_c   1.000
_cell.angle_alpha   90.00
_cell.angle_beta   90.00
_cell.angle_gamma   90.00
#
_symmetry.space_group_name_H-M   'P 1'
#
loop_
_entity.id
_entity.type
_entity.pdbx_description
1 polymer ?
#
loop_
_entity_poly.entity_id
_entity_poly.type
_entity_poly.pdbx_seq_one_letter_code
_entity_poly.pdbx_strand_id
1 'polypeptide(L)'
;MADEFATMAENLRTKTGKTLDEWIAVARASGIGAHMALVNHLKAEHGLGHGYANMVVHAANASSSLSQDDNALVDAAFDGARAPWRPLYDRLVALVQRFGDDVELAPKKGYVSLRRKKQFALLMPSTKDRFDIGLALKGKEPTGRLELAGSWNAMVSHRVRIAADAEADEQVAGWLRAAYDRAG
;
A
#
# COMPACT_ATOMS: atom_id res chain seq x y z
N MET A 1 6.51 -18.89 4.93
CA MET A 1 6.94 -17.56 4.47
C MET A 1 6.88 -16.49 5.58
N ALA A 2 5.82 -16.38 6.40
CA ALA A 2 5.81 -15.46 7.56
C ALA A 2 6.89 -15.77 8.63
N ASP A 3 7.30 -17.03 8.74
CA ASP A 3 8.29 -17.54 9.69
C ASP A 3 9.74 -17.06 9.39
N GLU A 4 10.11 -17.03 8.11
CA GLU A 4 11.47 -16.66 7.67
C GLU A 4 11.76 -15.17 7.88
N PHE A 5 10.77 -14.29 7.67
CA PHE A 5 10.92 -12.86 7.89
C PHE A 5 11.10 -12.52 9.38
N ALA A 6 10.28 -13.13 10.25
CA ALA A 6 10.39 -12.96 11.69
C ALA A 6 11.76 -13.45 12.20
N THR A 7 12.22 -14.60 11.70
CA THR A 7 13.55 -15.14 11.99
C THR A 7 14.68 -14.20 11.53
N MET A 8 14.55 -13.59 10.35
CA MET A 8 15.55 -12.66 9.83
C MET A 8 15.57 -11.33 10.61
N ALA A 9 14.41 -10.82 11.03
CA ALA A 9 14.29 -9.64 11.89
C ALA A 9 14.89 -9.87 13.28
N GLU A 10 14.71 -11.06 13.86
CA GLU A 10 15.33 -11.40 15.14
C GLU A 10 16.85 -11.55 14.99
N ASN A 11 17.32 -12.19 13.92
CA ASN A 11 18.76 -12.28 13.63
C ASN A 11 19.41 -10.91 13.41
N LEU A 12 18.70 -9.97 12.76
CA LEU A 12 19.13 -8.57 12.64
C LEU A 12 19.32 -7.96 14.03
N ARG A 13 18.35 -8.13 14.93
CA ARG A 13 18.42 -7.64 16.31
C ARG A 13 19.60 -8.24 17.06
N THR A 14 19.76 -9.56 17.02
CA THR A 14 20.88 -10.25 17.69
C THR A 14 22.24 -9.77 17.19
N LYS A 15 22.39 -9.51 15.89
CA LYS A 15 23.67 -9.08 15.29
C LYS A 15 23.98 -7.61 15.45
N THR A 16 22.97 -6.75 15.50
CA THR A 16 23.16 -5.28 15.45
C THR A 16 22.77 -4.57 16.74
N GLY A 17 22.09 -5.26 17.66
CA GLY A 17 21.54 -4.69 18.89
C GLY A 17 20.28 -3.83 18.68
N LYS A 18 19.85 -3.59 17.44
CA LYS A 18 18.68 -2.78 17.10
C LYS A 18 17.60 -3.62 16.44
N THR A 19 16.35 -3.36 16.81
CA THR A 19 15.17 -3.94 16.17
C THR A 19 15.02 -3.44 14.73
N LEU A 20 14.19 -4.14 13.94
CA LEU A 20 13.87 -3.72 12.58
C LEU A 20 13.26 -2.30 12.56
N ASP A 21 12.37 -1.97 13.49
CA ASP A 21 11.74 -0.64 13.58
C ASP A 21 12.76 0.48 13.88
N GLU A 22 13.73 0.22 14.76
CA GLU A 22 14.82 1.17 15.01
C GLU A 22 15.70 1.37 13.78
N TRP A 23 15.96 0.30 13.01
CA TRP A 23 16.68 0.41 11.74
C TRP A 23 15.89 1.15 10.67
N ILE A 24 14.56 0.97 10.61
CA ILE A 24 13.67 1.75 9.74
C ILE A 24 13.76 3.23 10.10
N ALA A 25 13.76 3.57 11.39
CA ALA A 25 13.92 4.95 11.85
C ALA A 25 15.28 5.55 11.42
N VAL A 26 16.37 4.80 11.55
CA VAL A 26 17.70 5.21 11.05
C VAL A 26 17.67 5.42 9.55
N ALA A 27 17.11 4.48 8.79
CA ALA A 27 17.01 4.55 7.34
C ALA A 27 16.23 5.80 6.89
N ARG A 28 15.13 6.14 7.57
CA ARG A 28 14.35 7.35 7.31
C ARG A 28 15.07 8.64 7.68
N ALA A 29 15.77 8.65 8.81
CA ALA A 29 16.53 9.81 9.28
C ALA A 29 17.67 10.19 8.33
N SER A 30 18.14 9.27 7.47
CA SER A 30 19.15 9.56 6.45
C SER A 30 18.68 10.54 5.37
N GLY A 31 17.36 10.65 5.14
CA GLY A 31 16.79 11.46 4.06
C GLY A 31 17.03 10.93 2.64
N ILE A 32 17.62 9.73 2.48
CA ILE A 32 17.94 9.16 1.16
C ILE A 32 16.71 8.43 0.59
N GLY A 33 16.13 8.99 -0.47
CA GLY A 33 14.94 8.39 -1.11
C GLY A 33 15.23 7.26 -2.10
N ALA A 34 16.42 7.22 -2.69
CA ALA A 34 16.76 6.18 -3.68
C ALA A 34 17.11 4.86 -2.99
N HIS A 35 16.36 3.79 -3.29
CA HIS A 35 16.48 2.48 -2.64
C HIS A 35 17.94 1.96 -2.57
N MET A 36 18.61 1.84 -3.73
CA MET A 36 19.98 1.32 -3.76
C MET A 36 21.00 2.26 -3.09
N ALA A 37 20.74 3.57 -3.09
CA ALA A 37 21.58 4.53 -2.38
C ALA A 37 21.44 4.34 -0.87
N LEU A 38 20.22 4.11 -0.37
CA LEU A 38 19.96 3.85 1.04
C LEU A 38 20.53 2.50 1.48
N VAL A 39 20.43 1.46 0.65
CA VAL A 39 21.08 0.16 0.91
C VAL A 39 22.60 0.32 1.04
N ASN A 40 23.23 1.08 0.14
CA ASN A 40 24.67 1.33 0.20
C ASN A 40 25.06 2.20 1.38
N HIS A 41 24.25 3.19 1.75
CA HIS A 41 24.45 4.01 2.94
C HIS A 41 24.42 3.16 4.22
N LEU A 42 23.43 2.30 4.39
CA LEU A 42 23.34 1.38 5.54
C LEU A 42 24.53 0.41 5.60
N LYS A 43 25.06 -0.02 4.45
CA LYS A 43 26.28 -0.84 4.42
C LYS A 43 27.52 -0.05 4.84
N ALA A 44 27.69 1.15 4.30
CA ALA A 44 28.89 1.97 4.49
C ALA A 44 28.97 2.59 5.90
N GLU A 45 27.89 3.22 6.35
CA GLU A 45 27.86 3.98 7.61
C GLU A 45 27.54 3.11 8.82
N HIS A 46 26.86 1.97 8.60
CA HIS A 46 26.35 1.14 9.68
C HIS A 46 26.81 -0.31 9.63
N GLY A 47 27.65 -0.69 8.65
CA GLY A 47 28.25 -2.02 8.56
C GLY A 47 27.25 -3.16 8.32
N LEU A 48 26.02 -2.85 7.89
CA LEU A 48 25.00 -3.86 7.61
C LEU A 48 25.42 -4.72 6.41
N GLY A 49 25.21 -6.05 6.52
CA GLY A 49 25.32 -6.95 5.37
C GLY A 49 24.22 -6.67 4.34
N HIS A 50 24.46 -7.01 3.07
CA HIS A 50 23.53 -6.68 1.97
C HIS A 50 22.10 -7.17 2.23
N GLY A 51 21.91 -8.41 2.70
CA GLY A 51 20.57 -8.94 2.98
C GLY A 51 19.82 -8.15 4.06
N TYR A 52 20.50 -7.74 5.13
CA TYR A 52 19.90 -6.94 6.19
C TYR A 52 19.64 -5.49 5.77
N ALA A 53 20.60 -4.85 5.09
CA ALA A 53 20.40 -3.52 4.54
C ALA A 53 19.22 -3.51 3.56
N ASN A 54 19.13 -4.49 2.67
CA ASN A 54 18.03 -4.62 1.72
C ASN A 54 16.69 -4.82 2.45
N MET A 55 16.64 -5.72 3.44
CA MET A 55 15.44 -5.95 4.24
C MET A 55 14.97 -4.69 4.98
N VAL A 56 15.89 -3.94 5.61
CA VAL A 56 15.58 -2.68 6.29
C VAL A 56 15.03 -1.64 5.31
N VAL A 57 15.64 -1.49 4.13
CA VAL A 57 15.15 -0.53 3.13
C VAL A 57 13.80 -0.96 2.56
N HIS A 58 13.58 -2.24 2.29
CA HIS A 58 12.26 -2.74 1.89
C HIS A 58 11.21 -2.49 2.97
N ALA A 59 11.51 -2.74 4.24
CA ALA A 59 10.59 -2.50 5.35
C ALA A 59 10.34 -0.99 5.57
N ALA A 60 11.37 -0.16 5.43
CA ALA A 60 11.27 1.30 5.50
C ALA A 60 10.43 1.85 4.35
N ASN A 61 10.60 1.34 3.14
CA ASN A 61 9.84 1.75 1.96
C ASN A 61 8.43 1.17 1.95
N ALA A 62 8.21 -0.04 2.46
CA ALA A 62 6.86 -0.60 2.64
C ALA A 62 6.05 0.24 3.63
N SER A 63 6.71 0.83 4.63
CA SER A 63 6.11 1.73 5.61
C SER A 63 6.13 3.22 5.19
N SER A 64 6.85 3.61 4.12
CA SER A 64 6.89 4.97 3.56
C SER A 64 7.10 4.98 2.04
N SER A 65 6.17 4.37 1.29
CA SER A 65 6.21 4.33 -0.18
C SER A 65 5.85 5.67 -0.84
N LEU A 66 5.52 6.69 -0.04
CA LEU A 66 4.96 7.95 -0.50
C LEU A 66 5.93 9.11 -0.25
N SER A 67 6.18 9.93 -1.27
CA SER A 67 6.88 11.21 -1.13
C SER A 67 6.09 12.20 -0.26
N GLN A 68 6.69 13.35 0.09
CA GLN A 68 5.97 14.42 0.81
C GLN A 68 4.75 14.91 0.02
N ASP A 69 4.90 15.09 -1.29
CA ASP A 69 3.80 15.48 -2.18
C ASP A 69 2.72 14.40 -2.23
N ASP A 70 3.11 13.13 -2.23
CA ASP A 70 2.16 12.02 -2.19
C ASP A 70 1.39 11.98 -0.86
N ASN A 71 2.05 12.22 0.27
CA ASN A 71 1.37 12.31 1.56
C ASN A 71 0.39 13.48 1.58
N ALA A 72 0.79 14.64 1.05
CA ALA A 72 -0.11 15.79 0.91
C ALA A 72 -1.33 15.48 0.02
N LEU A 73 -1.16 14.71 -1.06
CA LEU A 73 -2.26 14.25 -1.91
C LEU A 73 -3.21 13.30 -1.17
N VAL A 74 -2.67 12.40 -0.34
CA VAL A 74 -3.48 11.50 0.50
C VAL A 74 -4.27 12.33 1.51
N ASP A 75 -3.61 13.20 2.28
CA ASP A 75 -4.28 13.99 3.31
C ASP A 75 -5.39 14.87 2.69
N ALA A 76 -5.11 15.56 1.59
CA ALA A 76 -6.11 16.35 0.87
C ALA A 76 -7.31 15.52 0.35
N ALA A 77 -7.10 14.23 0.02
CA ALA A 77 -8.20 13.35 -0.38
C ALA A 77 -9.16 13.06 0.79
N PHE A 78 -8.66 13.06 2.02
CA PHE A 78 -9.43 12.77 3.24
C PHE A 78 -9.80 14.03 4.05
N ASP A 79 -9.62 15.23 3.52
CA ASP A 79 -10.00 16.44 4.26
C ASP A 79 -11.52 16.66 4.42
N GLY A 80 -11.88 17.39 5.46
CA GLY A 80 -13.24 17.87 5.72
C GLY A 80 -14.25 16.73 5.85
N ALA A 81 -15.33 16.79 5.05
CA ALA A 81 -16.42 15.82 5.14
C ALA A 81 -16.02 14.40 4.71
N ARG A 82 -14.82 14.20 4.15
CA ARG A 82 -14.29 12.88 3.77
C ARG A 82 -13.37 12.27 4.84
N ALA A 83 -13.03 13.00 5.89
CA ALA A 83 -12.16 12.52 6.97
C ALA A 83 -12.61 11.19 7.61
N PRO A 84 -13.92 10.92 7.79
CA PRO A 84 -14.38 9.64 8.31
C PRO A 84 -13.99 8.41 7.48
N TRP A 85 -13.56 8.60 6.22
CA TRP A 85 -13.11 7.51 5.37
C TRP A 85 -11.65 7.10 5.56
N ARG A 86 -10.84 7.90 6.26
CA ARG A 86 -9.41 7.62 6.47
C ARG A 86 -9.17 6.25 7.14
N PRO A 87 -9.91 5.85 8.20
CA PRO A 87 -9.73 4.53 8.80
C PRO A 87 -10.04 3.36 7.85
N LEU A 88 -11.02 3.49 6.96
CA LEU A 88 -11.29 2.46 5.96
C LEU A 88 -10.13 2.36 4.96
N TYR A 89 -9.63 3.50 4.48
CA TYR A 89 -8.47 3.54 3.59
C TYR A 89 -7.24 2.89 4.23
N ASP A 90 -6.90 3.26 5.46
CA ASP A 90 -5.72 2.72 6.16
C ASP A 90 -5.82 1.18 6.32
N ARG A 91 -7.01 0.66 6.66
CA ARG A 91 -7.26 -0.80 6.72
C ARG A 91 -7.10 -1.48 5.37
N LEU A 92 -7.60 -0.88 4.29
CA LEU A 92 -7.48 -1.45 2.94
C LEU A 92 -6.03 -1.42 2.46
N VAL A 93 -5.27 -0.35 2.76
CA VAL A 93 -3.85 -0.25 2.47
C VAL A 93 -3.07 -1.35 3.21
N ALA A 94 -3.29 -1.48 4.52
CA ALA A 94 -2.64 -2.52 5.32
C ALA A 94 -2.98 -3.93 4.81
N LEU A 95 -4.21 -4.16 4.34
CA LEU A 95 -4.61 -5.42 3.72
C LEU A 95 -3.83 -5.68 2.43
N VAL A 96 -3.82 -4.74 1.49
CA VAL A 96 -3.20 -4.97 0.16
C VAL A 96 -1.68 -5.04 0.25
N GLN A 97 -1.05 -4.34 1.18
CA GLN A 97 0.40 -4.44 1.42
C GLN A 97 0.82 -5.85 1.86
N ARG A 98 -0.11 -6.68 2.36
CA ARG A 98 0.14 -8.08 2.69
C ARG A 98 0.00 -9.03 1.50
N PHE A 99 -0.41 -8.56 0.32
CA PHE A 99 -0.57 -9.42 -0.85
C PHE A 99 0.76 -9.79 -1.51
N GLY A 100 1.76 -8.90 -1.42
CA GLY A 100 3.13 -9.11 -1.85
C GLY A 100 3.98 -7.83 -1.72
N ASP A 101 5.30 -7.99 -1.80
CA ASP A 101 6.27 -6.90 -1.59
C ASP A 101 6.37 -5.92 -2.78
N ASP A 102 5.63 -6.18 -3.86
CA ASP A 102 5.62 -5.40 -5.11
C ASP A 102 4.43 -4.42 -5.19
N VAL A 103 3.70 -4.21 -4.09
CA VAL A 103 2.60 -3.26 -4.02
C VAL A 103 3.12 -1.84 -3.88
N GLU A 104 2.72 -0.99 -4.82
CA GLU A 104 3.01 0.44 -4.87
C GLU A 104 1.71 1.23 -4.67
N LEU A 105 1.76 2.22 -3.78
CA LEU A 105 0.72 3.23 -3.64
C LEU A 105 1.10 4.44 -4.51
N ALA A 106 0.20 4.83 -5.41
CA ALA A 106 0.39 6.01 -6.27
C ALA A 106 -0.76 7.01 -6.07
N PRO A 107 -0.64 7.93 -5.08
CA PRO A 107 -1.61 8.97 -4.84
C PRO A 107 -1.79 9.89 -6.05
N LYS A 108 -3.03 10.32 -6.23
CA LYS A 108 -3.47 11.28 -7.23
C LYS A 108 -4.42 12.25 -6.54
N LYS A 109 -4.78 13.33 -7.23
CA LYS A 109 -5.77 14.27 -6.70
C LYS A 109 -7.11 13.56 -6.44
N GLY A 110 -7.44 13.36 -5.17
CA GLY A 110 -8.71 12.80 -4.70
C GLY A 110 -8.82 11.28 -4.61
N TYR A 111 -7.78 10.52 -4.97
CA TYR A 111 -7.77 9.06 -4.84
C TYR A 111 -6.36 8.48 -4.84
N VAL A 112 -6.22 7.23 -4.40
CA VAL A 112 -4.95 6.51 -4.41
C VAL A 112 -5.04 5.31 -5.33
N SER A 113 -4.14 5.22 -6.30
CA SER A 113 -4.03 4.05 -7.17
C SER A 113 -3.19 2.98 -6.49
N LEU A 114 -3.63 1.73 -6.58
CA LEU A 114 -2.89 0.56 -6.10
C LEU A 114 -2.26 -0.15 -7.32
N ARG A 115 -0.94 -0.31 -7.31
CA ARG A 115 -0.16 -0.76 -8.47
C ARG A 115 0.80 -1.89 -8.07
N ARG A 116 1.17 -2.70 -9.07
CA ARG A 116 2.38 -3.53 -9.11
C ARG A 116 3.04 -3.35 -10.48
N LYS A 117 3.24 -4.41 -11.28
CA LYS A 117 3.58 -4.26 -12.72
C LYS A 117 2.59 -3.36 -13.47
N LYS A 118 1.31 -3.38 -13.09
CA LYS A 118 0.28 -2.43 -13.55
C LYS A 118 -0.70 -2.09 -12.43
N GLN A 119 -1.52 -1.07 -12.66
CA GLN A 119 -2.59 -0.72 -11.73
C GLN A 119 -3.60 -1.86 -11.63
N PHE A 120 -3.96 -2.21 -10.40
CA PHE A 120 -4.91 -3.29 -10.13
C PHE A 120 -6.16 -2.80 -9.40
N ALA A 121 -6.05 -1.72 -8.63
CA ALA A 121 -7.18 -1.13 -7.95
C ALA A 121 -6.98 0.38 -7.73
N LEU A 122 -8.02 1.07 -7.26
CA LEU A 122 -7.92 2.42 -6.74
C LEU A 122 -8.89 2.61 -5.57
N LEU A 123 -8.52 3.47 -4.62
CA LEU A 123 -9.26 3.79 -3.41
C LEU A 123 -9.63 5.28 -3.43
N MET A 124 -10.93 5.57 -3.40
CA MET A 124 -11.43 6.94 -3.58
C MET A 124 -12.49 7.27 -2.52
N PRO A 125 -12.24 8.21 -1.59
CA PRO A 125 -13.30 8.80 -0.79
C PRO A 125 -14.12 9.76 -1.68
N SER A 126 -15.15 9.25 -2.34
CA SER A 126 -15.87 10.01 -3.37
C SER A 126 -16.75 11.14 -2.82
N THR A 127 -17.46 10.88 -1.71
CA THR A 127 -18.31 11.86 -1.04
C THR A 127 -18.26 11.65 0.47
N LYS A 128 -18.97 12.49 1.24
CA LYS A 128 -19.07 12.33 2.69
C LYS A 128 -19.68 10.99 3.12
N ASP A 129 -20.56 10.42 2.29
CA ASP A 129 -21.30 9.18 2.59
C ASP A 129 -20.97 8.03 1.61
N ARG A 130 -19.95 8.18 0.76
CA ARG A 130 -19.56 7.14 -0.21
C ARG A 130 -18.05 7.03 -0.40
N PHE A 131 -17.55 5.81 -0.27
CA PHE A 131 -16.20 5.41 -0.66
C PHE A 131 -16.27 4.44 -1.85
N ASP A 132 -15.47 4.67 -2.88
CA ASP A 132 -15.45 3.87 -4.09
C ASP A 132 -14.13 3.12 -4.22
N ILE A 133 -14.23 1.81 -4.46
CA ILE A 133 -13.10 0.92 -4.72
C ILE A 133 -13.17 0.50 -6.19
N GLY A 134 -12.21 0.94 -6.99
CA GLY A 134 -12.07 0.51 -8.38
C GLY A 134 -11.22 -0.75 -8.51
N LEU A 135 -11.57 -1.67 -9.43
CA LEU A 135 -10.95 -2.98 -9.58
C LEU A 135 -10.68 -3.34 -11.06
N ALA A 136 -9.46 -3.76 -11.37
CA ALA A 136 -9.03 -4.24 -12.68
C ALA A 136 -9.37 -5.75 -12.87
N LEU A 137 -10.66 -6.05 -12.93
CA LEU A 137 -11.23 -7.41 -13.06
C LEU A 137 -11.86 -7.66 -14.45
N LYS A 138 -11.28 -7.13 -15.53
CA LYS A 138 -11.83 -7.31 -16.90
C LYS A 138 -12.14 -8.79 -17.18
N GLY A 139 -13.33 -9.04 -17.73
CA GLY A 139 -13.82 -10.40 -18.01
C GLY A 139 -14.43 -11.15 -16.81
N LYS A 140 -14.48 -10.56 -15.62
CA LYS A 140 -15.32 -11.06 -14.52
C LYS A 140 -16.75 -10.53 -14.71
N GLU A 141 -17.75 -11.35 -14.45
CA GLU A 141 -19.14 -10.89 -14.42
C GLU A 141 -19.43 -10.11 -13.12
N PRO A 142 -20.15 -8.99 -13.19
CA PRO A 142 -20.68 -8.29 -12.02
C PRO A 142 -21.51 -9.22 -11.14
N THR A 143 -21.38 -9.10 -9.82
CA THR A 143 -22.13 -9.91 -8.87
C THR A 143 -22.25 -9.23 -7.52
N GLY A 144 -23.44 -9.28 -6.91
CA GLY A 144 -23.72 -8.58 -5.65
C GLY A 144 -23.42 -7.08 -5.78
N ARG A 145 -22.52 -6.58 -4.92
CA ARG A 145 -22.08 -5.16 -4.93
C ARG A 145 -20.94 -4.85 -5.92
N LEU A 146 -20.41 -5.85 -6.62
CA LEU A 146 -19.41 -5.65 -7.68
C LEU A 146 -20.13 -5.28 -8.97
N GLU A 147 -19.99 -4.02 -9.38
CA GLU A 147 -20.60 -3.47 -10.58
C GLU A 147 -19.55 -3.12 -11.64
N LEU A 148 -19.98 -2.92 -12.89
CA LEU A 148 -19.11 -2.35 -13.92
C LEU A 148 -18.79 -0.89 -13.58
N ALA A 149 -17.52 -0.50 -13.75
CA ALA A 149 -17.11 0.88 -13.54
C ALA A 149 -17.72 1.84 -14.58
N GLY A 150 -18.02 1.35 -15.79
CA GLY A 150 -18.58 2.16 -16.86
C GLY A 150 -17.72 3.38 -17.19
N SER A 151 -18.34 4.55 -17.31
CA SER A 151 -17.66 5.82 -17.56
C SER A 151 -16.99 6.44 -16.32
N TRP A 152 -17.10 5.81 -15.14
CA TRP A 152 -16.55 6.38 -13.91
C TRP A 152 -15.02 6.47 -13.92
N ASN A 153 -14.35 5.46 -14.46
CA ASN A 153 -12.90 5.45 -14.56
C ASN A 153 -12.44 4.49 -15.66
N ALA A 154 -11.58 4.95 -16.57
CA ALA A 154 -11.10 4.15 -17.70
C ALA A 154 -10.05 3.08 -17.34
N MET A 155 -9.39 3.21 -16.18
CA MET A 155 -8.28 2.35 -15.76
C MET A 155 -8.74 1.09 -15.02
N VAL A 156 -9.99 1.07 -14.55
CA VAL A 156 -10.58 -0.06 -13.83
C VAL A 156 -11.86 -0.50 -14.53
N SER A 157 -12.09 -1.80 -14.59
CA SER A 157 -13.27 -2.38 -15.24
C SER A 157 -14.49 -2.46 -14.32
N HIS A 158 -14.25 -2.53 -13.01
CA HIS A 158 -15.26 -2.79 -12.00
C HIS A 158 -15.13 -1.83 -10.84
N ARG A 159 -16.19 -1.72 -10.05
CA ARG A 159 -16.24 -0.89 -8.86
C ARG A 159 -17.10 -1.53 -7.77
N VAL A 160 -16.80 -1.18 -6.53
CA VAL A 160 -17.64 -1.40 -5.36
C VAL A 160 -17.87 -0.05 -4.69
N ARG A 161 -19.12 0.23 -4.33
CA ARG A 161 -19.51 1.41 -3.55
C ARG A 161 -19.72 1.00 -2.09
N ILE A 162 -19.02 1.65 -1.17
CA ILE A 162 -19.17 1.47 0.28
C ILE A 162 -19.89 2.70 0.82
N ALA A 163 -21.06 2.48 1.42
CA ALA A 163 -21.81 3.51 2.14
C ALA A 163 -21.24 3.70 3.56
N ALA A 164 -21.48 4.85 4.19
CA ALA A 164 -20.88 5.21 5.49
C ALA A 164 -21.19 4.21 6.63
N ASP A 165 -22.32 3.52 6.52
CA ASP A 165 -22.81 2.49 7.45
C ASP A 165 -22.47 1.06 7.01
N ALA A 166 -21.77 0.89 5.88
CA ALA A 166 -21.41 -0.40 5.32
C ALA A 166 -19.93 -0.73 5.51
N GLU A 167 -19.63 -2.01 5.72
CA GLU A 167 -18.25 -2.49 5.86
C GLU A 167 -17.67 -3.02 4.55
N ALA A 168 -16.35 -2.90 4.40
CA ALA A 168 -15.60 -3.62 3.40
C ALA A 168 -15.29 -5.05 3.89
N ASP A 169 -16.23 -5.96 3.67
CA ASP A 169 -16.15 -7.36 4.11
C ASP A 169 -15.20 -8.23 3.25
N GLU A 170 -15.16 -9.52 3.57
CA GLU A 170 -14.33 -10.55 2.91
C GLU A 170 -14.50 -10.61 1.39
N GLN A 171 -15.66 -10.28 0.82
CA GLN A 171 -15.84 -10.25 -0.63
C GLN A 171 -15.01 -9.12 -1.27
N VAL A 172 -14.91 -7.95 -0.62
CA VAL A 172 -14.06 -6.84 -1.12
C VAL A 172 -12.60 -7.25 -1.05
N ALA A 173 -12.18 -7.87 0.06
CA ALA A 173 -10.83 -8.41 0.19
C ALA A 173 -10.53 -9.44 -0.92
N GLY A 174 -11.46 -10.36 -1.20
CA GLY A 174 -11.34 -11.35 -2.27
C GLY A 174 -11.22 -10.73 -3.66
N TRP A 175 -11.98 -9.67 -3.97
CA TRP A 175 -11.86 -8.99 -5.26
C TRP A 175 -10.58 -8.17 -5.39
N LEU A 176 -10.12 -7.53 -4.31
CA LEU A 176 -8.82 -6.85 -4.29
C LEU A 176 -7.68 -7.84 -4.55
N ARG A 177 -7.73 -9.03 -3.91
CA ARG A 177 -6.76 -10.09 -4.16
C ARG A 177 -6.80 -10.57 -5.61
N ALA A 178 -7.98 -10.85 -6.14
CA ALA A 178 -8.14 -11.28 -7.53
C ALA A 178 -7.65 -10.23 -8.54
N ALA A 179 -7.86 -8.94 -8.25
CA ALA A 179 -7.36 -7.85 -9.09
C ALA A 179 -5.83 -7.76 -9.02
N TYR A 180 -5.27 -7.85 -7.81
CA TYR A 180 -3.83 -7.94 -7.59
C TYR A 180 -3.22 -9.10 -8.38
N ASP A 181 -3.76 -10.31 -8.30
CA ASP A 181 -3.24 -11.50 -8.99
C ASP A 181 -3.18 -11.36 -10.52
N ARG A 182 -4.15 -10.67 -11.11
CA ARG A 182 -4.19 -10.39 -12.55
C ARG A 182 -3.23 -9.29 -13.00
N ALA A 183 -2.58 -8.62 -12.05
CA ALA A 183 -1.74 -7.47 -12.29
C ALA A 183 -0.26 -7.81 -12.58
N GLY A 184 0.07 -9.10 -12.68
CA GLY A 184 1.17 -9.59 -13.52
C GLY A 184 2.43 -10.03 -12.82
#